data_AF-A0A1G2BSM5-F1
#
_entry.id   AF-A0A1G2BSM5-F1
#
_cell.length_a   1.000
_cell.length_b   1.000
_cell.length_c   1.000
_cell.angle_alpha   90.00
_cell.angle_beta   90.00
_cell.angle_gamma   90.00
#
_symmetry.space_group_name_H-M   'P 1'
#
loop_
_entity.id
_entity.type
_entity.pdbx_description
1 polymer ?
#
loop_
_entity_poly.entity_id
_entity_poly.type
_entity_poly.pdbx_seq_one_letter_code
_entity_poly.pdbx_strand_id
1 'polypeptide(L)'
;MKRTTIAIIALIIIGALAYYFTPVGTIRKDRADLPLEGAGGEDCGEDASYSWDDSLGACVRARELDQTLRNVARTALDYIGSREGTMTVTAIEPRSCEGCYYVTVESGGTSGYVELEAWRLKTYAFGDDHYPR
;
A
#
# COMPACT_ATOMS: atom_id res chain seq x y z
N MET A 1 18.57 10.86 54.74
CA MET A 1 18.35 10.90 53.27
C MET A 1 17.72 12.23 52.93
N LYS A 2 18.34 12.96 51.99
CA LYS A 2 18.11 14.40 51.78
C LYS A 2 16.78 14.61 51.06
N ARG A 3 15.96 15.55 51.55
CA ARG A 3 14.64 15.91 51.00
C ARG A 3 14.65 16.19 49.49
N THR A 4 15.82 16.49 48.93
CA THR A 4 16.06 16.69 47.50
C THR A 4 15.96 15.41 46.66
N THR A 5 16.28 14.23 47.20
CA THR A 5 16.27 12.97 46.44
C THR A 5 14.85 12.46 46.18
N ILE A 6 13.92 12.73 47.10
CA ILE A 6 12.51 12.32 46.99
C ILE A 6 11.80 13.12 45.88
N ALA A 7 12.13 14.40 45.73
CA ALA A 7 11.52 15.27 44.72
C ALA A 7 11.86 14.86 43.27
N ILE A 8 13.09 14.40 43.04
CA ILE A 8 13.55 13.97 41.70
C ILE A 8 12.84 12.67 41.29
N ILE A 9 12.71 11.71 42.21
CA ILE A 9 12.03 10.44 41.94
C ILE A 9 10.53 10.68 41.66
N ALA A 10 9.90 11.59 42.40
CA ALA A 10 8.50 11.95 42.16
C ALA A 10 8.28 12.57 40.76
N LEU A 11 9.18 13.43 40.29
CA LEU A 11 9.07 14.04 38.96
C LEU A 11 9.23 13.02 37.82
N ILE A 12 10.11 12.04 37.96
CA ILE A 12 10.31 10.98 36.96
C ILE A 12 9.06 10.10 36.86
N ILE A 13 8.45 9.75 38.01
CA ILE A 13 7.24 8.92 38.05
C ILE A 13 6.04 9.66 37.43
N ILE A 14 5.88 10.96 37.71
CA ILE A 14 4.79 11.77 37.13
C ILE A 14 4.96 11.94 35.61
N GLY A 15 6.19 12.15 35.13
CA GLY A 15 6.47 12.23 33.70
C GLY A 15 6.18 10.93 32.95
N ALA A 16 6.55 9.79 33.53
CA ALA A 16 6.25 8.48 32.96
C ALA A 16 4.74 8.19 32.94
N LEU A 17 4.00 8.52 34.00
CA LEU A 17 2.54 8.36 34.05
C LEU A 17 1.81 9.25 33.04
N ALA A 18 2.28 10.49 32.83
CA ALA A 18 1.71 11.38 31.80
C ALA A 18 1.94 10.85 30.38
N TYR A 19 3.06 10.16 30.12
CA TYR A 19 3.33 9.52 28.83
C TYR A 19 2.37 8.34 28.56
N TYR A 20 2.05 7.54 29.57
CA TYR A 20 1.09 6.43 29.41
C TYR A 20 -0.36 6.90 29.29
N PHE A 21 -0.67 8.11 29.75
CA PHE A 21 -2.02 8.69 29.73
C PHE A 21 -2.26 9.70 28.61
N THR A 22 -1.32 9.90 27.67
CA THR A 22 -1.71 10.59 26.43
C THR A 22 -2.75 9.72 25.73
N PRO A 23 -4.00 10.18 25.58
CA PRO A 23 -4.95 9.46 24.77
C PRO A 23 -4.35 9.41 23.37
N VAL A 24 -3.93 8.22 22.94
CA VAL A 24 -3.72 7.92 21.53
C VAL A 24 -4.99 8.39 20.87
N GLY A 25 -4.89 9.48 20.10
CA GLY A 25 -6.02 10.09 19.44
C GLY A 25 -6.78 8.98 18.75
N THR A 26 -8.00 8.73 19.22
CA THR A 26 -8.91 7.81 18.55
C THR A 26 -9.06 8.36 17.15
N ILE A 27 -8.44 7.70 16.17
CA ILE A 27 -8.67 7.99 14.76
C ILE A 27 -10.18 7.92 14.61
N ARG A 28 -10.79 9.09 14.40
CA ARG A 28 -12.23 9.20 14.19
C ARG A 28 -12.55 8.30 13.02
N LYS A 29 -13.28 7.23 13.31
CA LYS A 29 -13.97 6.41 12.32
C LYS A 29 -15.20 7.21 11.89
N ASP A 30 -14.97 8.34 11.23
CA ASP A 30 -16.01 9.20 10.68
C ASP A 30 -15.67 9.52 9.24
N ARG A 31 -16.69 9.35 8.40
CA ARG A 31 -16.78 9.64 6.96
C ARG A 31 -16.16 8.62 6.03
N ALA A 32 -16.80 8.26 4.95
CA ALA A 32 -18.15 8.52 4.46
C ALA A 32 -18.40 7.42 3.42
N ASP A 33 -19.60 7.32 2.87
CA ASP A 33 -19.76 6.88 1.49
C ASP A 33 -18.58 7.39 0.66
N LEU A 34 -17.67 6.49 0.31
CA LEU A 34 -16.68 6.77 -0.71
C LEU A 34 -17.51 7.10 -1.95
N PRO A 35 -17.40 8.31 -2.50
CA PRO A 35 -18.05 8.60 -3.75
C PRO A 35 -17.55 7.56 -4.76
N LEU A 36 -18.49 6.86 -5.41
CA LEU A 36 -18.23 6.21 -6.69
C LEU A 36 -18.00 7.33 -7.71
N GLU A 37 -16.92 8.08 -7.56
CA GLU A 37 -16.55 9.18 -8.45
C GLU A 37 -15.35 8.72 -9.28
N GLY A 38 -15.67 7.99 -10.35
CA GLY A 38 -14.90 8.09 -11.58
C GLY A 38 -15.10 9.49 -12.15
N ALA A 39 -14.35 10.47 -11.65
CA ALA A 39 -14.37 11.84 -12.16
C ALA A 39 -13.10 12.61 -11.75
N GLY A 40 -12.03 12.43 -12.55
CA GLY A 40 -10.95 13.40 -12.63
C GLY A 40 -9.61 12.93 -12.04
N GLY A 41 -8.83 12.25 -12.86
CA GLY A 41 -7.47 11.82 -12.54
C GLY A 41 -7.24 10.47 -13.19
N GLU A 42 -6.55 10.48 -14.33
CA GLU A 42 -6.10 9.31 -15.12
C GLU A 42 -7.18 8.30 -15.55
N ASP A 43 -7.25 8.04 -16.86
CA ASP A 43 -8.29 7.21 -17.48
C ASP A 43 -8.06 5.73 -17.15
N CYS A 44 -8.82 5.21 -16.17
CA CYS A 44 -8.77 3.80 -15.77
C CYS A 44 -9.61 2.86 -16.65
N GLY A 45 -9.99 3.33 -17.84
CA GLY A 45 -10.79 2.60 -18.80
C GLY A 45 -12.27 2.56 -18.47
N GLU A 46 -13.04 1.86 -19.30
CA GLU A 46 -14.51 1.80 -19.22
C GLU A 46 -15.03 0.84 -18.14
N ASP A 47 -14.18 -0.03 -17.57
CA ASP A 47 -14.57 -0.92 -16.48
C ASP A 47 -14.71 -0.11 -15.18
N ALA A 48 -15.96 0.23 -14.87
CA ALA A 48 -16.36 1.00 -13.68
C ALA A 48 -15.94 0.37 -12.34
N SER A 49 -15.35 -0.82 -12.32
CA SER A 49 -14.77 -1.41 -11.11
C SER A 49 -13.38 -0.88 -10.77
N TYR A 50 -12.65 -0.28 -11.72
CA TYR A 50 -11.36 0.35 -11.49
C TYR A 50 -11.50 1.84 -11.24
N SER A 51 -10.70 2.33 -10.31
CA SER A 51 -10.58 3.75 -10.00
C SER A 51 -9.13 4.10 -9.81
N TRP A 52 -8.76 5.33 -10.16
CA TRP A 52 -7.43 5.85 -9.90
C TRP A 52 -7.17 5.95 -8.39
N ASP A 53 -6.02 5.45 -7.94
CA ASP A 53 -5.53 5.58 -6.56
C ASP A 53 -4.25 6.41 -6.55
N ASP A 54 -4.35 7.68 -6.14
CA ASP A 54 -3.22 8.61 -6.06
C ASP A 54 -2.06 8.11 -5.20
N SER A 55 -2.34 7.26 -4.21
CA SER A 55 -1.31 6.71 -3.30
C SER A 55 -0.51 5.57 -3.91
N LEU A 56 -1.01 5.00 -5.00
CA LEU A 56 -0.37 3.96 -5.79
C LEU A 56 0.10 4.46 -7.15
N GLY A 57 -0.46 5.58 -7.64
CA GLY A 57 -0.19 6.07 -9.00
C GLY A 57 -0.65 5.06 -10.05
N ALA A 58 -1.76 4.37 -9.79
CA ALA A 58 -2.29 3.34 -10.66
C ALA A 58 -3.81 3.19 -10.52
N CYS A 59 -4.42 2.63 -11.56
CA CYS A 59 -5.78 2.15 -11.59
C CYS A 59 -5.90 0.83 -10.83
N VAL A 60 -6.79 0.78 -9.85
CA VAL A 60 -6.97 -0.38 -8.98
C VAL A 60 -8.43 -0.60 -8.66
N ARG A 61 -8.78 -1.84 -8.27
CA ARG A 61 -10.07 -2.13 -7.63
C ARG A 61 -9.93 -1.90 -6.13
N ALA A 62 -10.12 -0.66 -5.68
CA ALA A 62 -9.82 -0.26 -4.30
C ALA A 62 -10.54 -1.12 -3.23
N ARG A 63 -11.73 -1.65 -3.53
CA ARG A 63 -12.50 -2.54 -2.66
C ARG A 63 -11.88 -3.93 -2.45
N GLU A 64 -10.99 -4.36 -3.35
CA GLU A 64 -10.32 -5.67 -3.32
C GLU A 64 -8.95 -5.59 -2.61
N LEU A 65 -8.46 -4.38 -2.34
CA LEU A 65 -7.15 -4.15 -1.74
C LEU A 65 -7.26 -3.79 -0.25
N ASP A 66 -6.92 -4.76 0.60
CA ASP A 66 -6.60 -4.49 2.01
C ASP A 66 -5.23 -3.80 2.17
N GLN A 67 -4.85 -3.47 3.40
CA GLN A 67 -3.58 -2.77 3.66
C GLN A 67 -2.35 -3.56 3.19
N THR A 68 -2.38 -4.90 3.29
CA THR A 68 -1.28 -5.77 2.88
C THR A 68 -1.17 -5.78 1.36
N LEU A 69 -2.29 -5.98 0.67
CA LEU A 69 -2.35 -5.99 -0.79
C LEU A 69 -2.00 -4.62 -1.39
N ARG A 70 -2.33 -3.51 -0.71
CA ARG A 70 -1.85 -2.17 -1.11
C ARG A 70 -0.33 -2.06 -1.06
N ASN A 71 0.30 -2.60 -0.03
CA ASN A 71 1.76 -2.58 0.08
C ASN A 71 2.41 -3.45 -1.01
N VAL A 72 1.81 -4.61 -1.31
CA VAL A 72 2.23 -5.49 -2.41
C VAL A 72 2.09 -4.77 -3.75
N ALA A 73 0.93 -4.15 -4.02
CA ALA A 73 0.67 -3.38 -5.22
C ALA A 73 1.68 -2.25 -5.38
N ARG A 74 1.89 -1.44 -4.34
CA ARG A 74 2.89 -0.37 -4.34
C ARG A 74 4.28 -0.90 -4.68
N THR A 75 4.69 -1.99 -4.02
CA THR A 75 6.00 -2.60 -4.27
C THR A 75 6.15 -3.03 -5.72
N ALA A 76 5.14 -3.70 -6.28
CA ALA A 76 5.16 -4.10 -7.68
C ALA A 76 5.20 -2.89 -8.63
N LEU A 77 4.37 -1.88 -8.37
CA LEU A 77 4.33 -0.64 -9.15
C LEU A 77 5.64 0.15 -9.06
N ASP A 78 6.33 0.16 -7.92
CA ASP A 78 7.65 0.81 -7.80
C ASP A 78 8.70 0.19 -8.74
N TYR A 79 8.59 -1.12 -9.04
CA TYR A 79 9.50 -1.81 -9.95
C TYR A 79 9.19 -1.55 -11.44
N ILE A 80 7.91 -1.43 -11.81
CA ILE A 80 7.49 -1.26 -13.21
C ILE A 80 7.30 0.23 -13.56
N GLY A 81 6.66 0.97 -12.66
CA GLY A 81 5.92 2.22 -12.85
C GLY A 81 6.75 3.51 -12.96
N SER A 82 7.98 3.45 -13.46
CA SER A 82 8.68 4.67 -13.91
C SER A 82 8.74 4.83 -15.42
N ARG A 83 8.30 3.84 -16.20
CA ARG A 83 8.53 3.80 -17.66
C ARG A 83 7.28 3.75 -18.53
N GLU A 84 6.17 3.23 -18.02
CA GLU A 84 5.11 2.66 -18.85
C GLU A 84 3.72 3.26 -18.54
N GLY A 85 3.57 4.59 -18.69
CA GLY A 85 2.25 5.26 -18.66
C GLY A 85 1.35 4.96 -17.46
N THR A 86 0.04 5.11 -17.65
CA THR A 86 -1.00 4.80 -16.64
C THR A 86 -1.12 3.29 -16.47
N MET A 87 -0.79 2.79 -15.27
CA MET A 87 -0.84 1.37 -14.93
C MET A 87 -2.18 0.96 -14.35
N THR A 88 -2.61 -0.26 -14.65
CA THR A 88 -3.75 -0.92 -14.01
C THR A 88 -3.29 -2.20 -13.33
N VAL A 89 -3.54 -2.34 -12.02
CA VAL A 89 -3.29 -3.60 -11.30
C VAL A 89 -4.51 -4.52 -11.46
N THR A 90 -4.36 -5.56 -12.27
CA THR A 90 -5.49 -6.42 -12.65
C THR A 90 -5.67 -7.63 -11.74
N ALA A 91 -4.59 -8.10 -11.10
CA ALA A 91 -4.65 -9.21 -10.14
C ALA A 91 -3.49 -9.18 -9.13
N ILE A 92 -3.76 -9.64 -7.91
CA ILE A 92 -2.75 -9.93 -6.89
C ILE A 92 -3.04 -11.32 -6.31
N GLU A 93 -2.16 -12.27 -6.57
CA GLU A 93 -2.32 -13.66 -6.17
C GLU A 93 -1.30 -14.03 -5.09
N PRO A 94 -1.73 -14.38 -3.86
CA PRO A 94 -0.82 -14.90 -2.85
C PRO A 94 -0.28 -16.27 -3.26
N ARG A 95 0.99 -16.53 -2.95
CA ARG A 95 1.67 -17.82 -3.19
C ARG A 95 1.84 -18.59 -1.88
N SER A 96 2.42 -19.78 -1.95
CA SER A 96 2.55 -20.71 -0.81
C SER A 96 3.50 -20.27 0.31
N CYS A 97 4.21 -19.14 0.16
CA CYS A 97 5.12 -18.59 1.17
C CYS A 97 4.69 -17.21 1.67
N GLU A 98 5.08 -16.90 2.90
CA GLU A 98 4.84 -15.59 3.50
C GLU A 98 5.58 -14.50 2.71
N GLY A 99 4.84 -13.44 2.33
CA GLY A 99 5.39 -12.36 1.52
C GLY A 99 5.59 -12.70 0.05
N CYS A 100 5.05 -13.82 -0.43
CA CYS A 100 5.16 -14.23 -1.82
C CYS A 100 3.87 -13.92 -2.58
N TYR A 101 4.00 -13.14 -3.65
CA TYR A 101 2.86 -12.67 -4.43
C TYR A 101 3.19 -12.69 -5.91
N TYR A 102 2.19 -12.94 -6.74
CA TYR A 102 2.24 -12.71 -8.17
C TYR A 102 1.27 -11.56 -8.48
N VAL A 103 1.81 -10.45 -8.98
CA VAL A 103 1.05 -9.24 -9.29
C VAL A 103 0.99 -9.10 -10.79
N THR A 104 -0.21 -9.04 -11.36
CA THR A 104 -0.43 -8.79 -12.78
C THR A 104 -0.80 -7.32 -12.97
N VAL A 105 -0.18 -6.68 -13.95
CA VAL A 105 -0.44 -5.29 -14.32
C VAL A 105 -0.69 -5.16 -15.82
N GLU A 106 -1.33 -4.07 -16.23
CA GLU A 106 -1.57 -3.72 -17.62
C GLU A 106 -1.35 -2.22 -17.86
N SER A 107 -0.76 -1.85 -18.99
CA SER A 107 -0.69 -0.48 -19.49
C SER A 107 -0.86 -0.47 -21.01
N GLY A 108 -1.80 0.32 -21.53
CA GLY A 108 -2.02 0.47 -22.97
C GLY A 108 -2.26 -0.83 -23.74
N GLY A 109 -2.93 -1.82 -23.13
CA GLY A 109 -3.16 -3.15 -23.71
C GLY A 109 -1.97 -4.11 -23.65
N THR A 110 -0.87 -3.70 -23.01
CA THR A 110 0.29 -4.55 -22.74
C THR A 110 0.23 -5.03 -21.30
N SER A 111 0.31 -6.35 -21.10
CA SER A 111 0.34 -6.93 -19.76
C SER A 111 1.77 -7.18 -19.29
N GLY A 112 1.95 -7.17 -17.98
CA GLY A 112 3.17 -7.57 -17.32
C GLY A 112 2.89 -8.20 -15.96
N TYR A 113 3.94 -8.66 -15.31
CA TYR A 113 3.86 -9.24 -13.99
C TYR A 113 5.07 -8.91 -13.12
N VAL A 114 4.88 -8.97 -11.81
CA VAL A 114 5.92 -8.93 -10.79
C VAL A 114 5.71 -10.12 -9.86
N GLU A 115 6.73 -10.94 -9.70
CA GLU A 115 6.79 -11.96 -8.66
C GLU A 115 7.59 -11.43 -7.48
N LEU A 116 6.96 -11.45 -6.31
CA LEU A 116 7.60 -11.16 -5.04
C LEU A 116 7.87 -12.46 -4.29
N GLU A 117 9.02 -12.54 -3.63
CA GLU A 117 9.40 -13.58 -2.69
C GLU A 117 9.94 -12.93 -1.41
N ALA A 118 9.39 -13.31 -0.25
CA ALA A 118 9.72 -12.71 1.04
C ALA A 118 9.67 -11.16 1.02
N TRP A 119 8.61 -10.59 0.42
CA TRP A 119 8.38 -9.14 0.27
C TRP A 119 9.41 -8.41 -0.61
N ARG A 120 10.15 -9.14 -1.45
CA ARG A 120 11.19 -8.58 -2.33
C ARG A 120 10.96 -9.02 -3.77
N LEU A 121 11.39 -8.20 -4.72
CA LEU A 121 11.38 -8.59 -6.12
C LEU A 121 12.19 -9.86 -6.34
N LYS A 122 11.55 -10.87 -6.93
CA LYS A 122 12.20 -12.06 -7.45
C LYS A 122 12.40 -11.95 -8.96
N THR A 123 11.33 -11.61 -9.67
CA THR A 123 11.36 -11.41 -11.13
C THR A 123 10.23 -10.48 -11.55
N TYR A 124 10.37 -9.84 -12.70
CA TYR A 124 9.30 -9.11 -13.36
C TYR A 124 9.46 -9.21 -14.87
N ALA A 125 8.36 -9.06 -15.60
CA ALA A 125 8.38 -8.87 -17.05
C ALA A 125 7.25 -7.92 -17.43
N PHE A 126 7.46 -7.12 -18.46
CA PHE A 126 6.45 -6.20 -18.97
C PHE A 126 6.58 -6.12 -20.49
N GLY A 127 5.50 -6.38 -21.23
CA GLY A 127 5.55 -6.44 -22.69
C GLY A 127 6.43 -7.55 -23.25
N ASP A 128 7.07 -7.31 -24.40
CA ASP A 128 7.89 -8.28 -25.13
C ASP A 128 9.26 -8.57 -24.47
N ASP A 129 9.52 -8.01 -23.29
CA ASP A 129 10.69 -8.30 -22.47
C ASP A 129 10.58 -9.73 -21.86
N HIS A 130 10.85 -10.71 -22.72
CA HIS A 130 11.15 -12.12 -22.46
C HIS A 130 10.01 -13.06 -22.06
N TYR A 131 9.49 -13.74 -23.09
CA TYR A 131 9.21 -15.18 -23.02
C TYR A 131 10.55 -15.93 -22.88
N PRO A 132 10.85 -16.63 -21.77
CA PRO A 132 11.97 -17.57 -21.78
C PRO A 132 11.62 -18.69 -22.79
N ARG A 133 12.41 -18.82 -23.85
CA ARG A 133 12.41 -20.04 -24.67
C ARG A 133 13.10 -21.17 -23.91
#